data_AF-A0A9E4X9G1-F1
#
_entry.id   AF-A0A9E4X9G1-F1
#
_cell.length_a   1.000
_cell.length_b   1.000
_cell.length_c   1.000
_cell.angle_alpha   90.00
_cell.angle_beta   90.00
_cell.angle_gamma   90.00
#
_symmetry.space_group_name_H-M   'P 1'
#
loop_
_entity.id
_entity.type
_entity.pdbx_description
1 polymer ?
#
loop_
_entity_poly.entity_id
_entity_poly.type
_entity_poly.pdbx_seq_one_letter_code
_entity_poly.pdbx_strand_id
1 'polypeptide(L)'
;MVDLLLWLLAVEFLGLLALPLAFVLFRRLPDRGFSLAKPMALILFSYVLWVLGLARIAPNSLVTIAGILAFGAIAAGLVWRGHRAQLAAFFRREWRTLVVGEVLFLGFFLLWAGIVSEIPAINHTEKPMDFAFLNAVLQS
;
A
#
# COMPACT_ATOMS: atom_id res chain seq x y z
N MET A 1 3.33 -10.96 14.30
CA MET A 1 3.74 -11.74 13.11
C MET A 1 2.64 -11.75 12.05
N VAL A 2 1.39 -12.11 12.38
CA VAL A 2 0.27 -12.09 11.44
C VAL A 2 0.03 -10.69 10.85
N ASP A 3 0.07 -9.63 11.68
CA ASP A 3 -0.15 -8.25 11.22
C ASP A 3 0.90 -7.78 10.22
N LEU A 4 2.15 -8.22 10.39
CA LEU A 4 3.25 -7.92 9.46
C LEU A 4 2.96 -8.53 8.09
N LEU A 5 2.52 -9.79 8.06
CA LEU A 5 2.17 -10.48 6.82
C LEU A 5 0.94 -9.87 6.17
N LEU A 6 -0.08 -9.51 6.95
CA LEU A 6 -1.27 -8.82 6.45
C LEU A 6 -0.90 -7.47 5.81
N TRP A 7 -0.02 -6.70 6.45
CA TRP A 7 0.42 -5.42 5.92
C TRP A 7 1.24 -5.57 4.64
N LEU A 8 2.16 -6.54 4.60
CA LEU A 8 2.92 -6.85 3.41
C LEU A 8 1.99 -7.23 2.25
N LEU A 9 1.06 -8.15 2.48
CA LEU A 9 0.07 -8.56 1.48
C LEU A 9 -0.82 -7.40 1.02
N ALA A 10 -1.22 -6.52 1.93
CA ALA A 10 -2.01 -5.34 1.60
C ALA A 10 -1.23 -4.39 0.69
N VAL A 11 0.04 -4.12 0.97
CA VAL A 11 0.88 -3.25 0.12
C VAL A 11 1.14 -3.87 -1.24
N GLU A 12 1.43 -5.17 -1.30
CA GLU A 12 1.57 -5.86 -2.59
C GLU A 12 0.29 -5.81 -3.42
N PHE A 13 -0.85 -6.09 -2.78
CA PHE A 13 -2.15 -6.05 -3.45
C PHE A 13 -2.49 -4.66 -3.97
N LEU A 14 -2.30 -3.62 -3.15
CA LEU A 14 -2.51 -2.23 -3.55
C LEU A 14 -1.55 -1.81 -4.67
N GLY A 15 -0.27 -2.19 -4.56
CA GLY A 15 0.73 -1.95 -5.58
C GLY A 15 0.36 -2.58 -6.93
N LEU A 16 -0.13 -3.83 -6.92
CA LEU A 16 -0.63 -4.51 -8.11
C LEU A 16 -1.86 -3.83 -8.72
N LEU A 17 -2.80 -3.37 -7.89
CA LEU A 17 -3.95 -2.60 -8.36
C LEU A 17 -3.53 -1.29 -9.02
N ALA A 18 -2.54 -0.59 -8.47
CA ALA A 18 -2.06 0.67 -9.00
C ALA A 18 -1.09 0.50 -10.18
N LEU A 19 -0.54 -0.69 -10.40
CA LEU A 19 0.50 -0.94 -11.40
C LEU A 19 0.08 -0.57 -12.84
N PRO A 20 -1.12 -0.93 -13.35
CA PRO A 20 -1.49 -0.59 -14.72
C PRO A 20 -1.59 0.92 -14.92
N LEU A 21 -2.05 1.63 -13.89
CA LEU A 21 -2.10 3.08 -13.88
C LEU A 21 -0.68 3.67 -13.83
N ALA A 22 0.19 3.14 -12.97
CA ALA A 22 1.59 3.55 -12.87
C ALA A 22 2.33 3.37 -14.20
N PHE A 23 2.08 2.25 -14.89
CA PHE A 23 2.65 1.94 -16.19
C PHE A 23 2.30 2.98 -17.27
N VAL A 24 1.06 3.46 -17.27
CA VAL A 24 0.60 4.47 -18.24
C VAL A 24 1.11 5.87 -17.88
N LEU A 25 1.10 6.21 -16.59
CA LEU A 25 1.49 7.52 -16.08
C LEU A 25 3.00 7.74 -16.18
N PHE A 26 3.79 6.74 -15.76
CA PHE A 26 5.24 6.78 -15.71
C PHE A 26 5.92 6.09 -16.90
N ARG A 27 5.26 6.09 -18.07
CA ARG A 27 5.77 5.45 -19.30
C ARG A 27 7.19 5.89 -19.74
N ARG A 28 7.65 7.05 -19.25
CA ARG A 28 8.96 7.63 -19.57
C ARG A 28 10.07 7.14 -18.63
N LEU A 29 9.73 6.54 -17.49
CA LEU A 29 10.71 5.98 -16.57
C LEU A 29 11.23 4.63 -17.08
N PRO A 30 12.49 4.27 -16.80
CA PRO A 30 13.09 3.00 -17.23
C PRO A 30 12.29 1.77 -16.74
N ASP A 31 11.79 1.83 -15.50
CA ASP A 31 11.01 0.77 -14.85
C ASP A 31 9.49 0.91 -15.09
N ARG A 32 9.07 1.87 -15.93
CA ARG A 32 7.67 2.24 -16.19
C ARG A 32 6.83 2.40 -14.90
N GLY A 33 7.44 2.85 -13.82
CA GLY A 33 6.74 3.12 -12.55
C GLY A 33 6.43 1.89 -11.71
N PHE A 34 7.04 0.73 -11.96
CA PHE A 34 6.87 -0.45 -11.11
C PHE A 34 7.28 -0.17 -9.66
N SER A 35 8.44 0.45 -9.44
CA SER A 35 8.93 0.76 -8.10
C SER A 35 8.06 1.80 -7.38
N LEU A 36 7.43 2.68 -8.15
CA LEU A 36 6.53 3.72 -7.65
C LEU A 36 5.08 3.24 -7.46
N ALA A 37 4.72 2.05 -7.94
CA ALA A 37 3.34 1.56 -7.88
C ALA A 37 2.85 1.39 -6.44
N LYS A 38 3.68 0.82 -5.55
CA LYS A 38 3.35 0.62 -4.12
C LYS A 38 3.13 1.95 -3.37
N PRO A 39 4.07 2.93 -3.37
CA PRO A 39 3.84 4.21 -2.73
C PRO A 39 2.71 5.02 -3.39
N MET A 40 2.59 4.98 -4.72
CA MET A 40 1.48 5.62 -5.43
C MET A 40 0.14 5.03 -5.00
N ALA A 41 0.03 3.71 -4.83
CA ALA A 41 -1.17 3.06 -4.37
C ALA A 41 -1.54 3.54 -2.95
N LEU A 42 -0.58 3.52 -2.03
CA LEU A 42 -0.81 3.98 -0.66
C LEU A 42 -1.35 5.40 -0.63
N ILE A 43 -0.74 6.33 -1.38
CA ILE A 43 -1.20 7.72 -1.47
C ILE A 43 -2.58 7.79 -2.11
N LEU A 44 -2.78 7.15 -3.27
CA LEU A 44 -4.02 7.27 -4.04
C LEU A 44 -5.23 6.74 -3.26
N PHE A 45 -5.14 5.51 -2.75
CA PHE A 45 -6.26 4.86 -2.06
C PHE A 45 -6.56 5.54 -0.72
N SER A 46 -5.54 5.93 0.05
CA SER A 46 -5.74 6.64 1.32
C SER A 46 -6.30 8.04 1.10
N TYR A 47 -5.81 8.76 0.08
CA TYR A 47 -6.27 10.11 -0.23
C TYR A 47 -7.72 10.12 -0.69
N VAL A 48 -8.13 9.18 -1.55
CA VAL A 48 -9.54 9.07 -1.98
C VAL A 48 -10.45 8.81 -0.78
N LEU A 49 -10.08 7.87 0.10
CA LEU A 49 -10.86 7.60 1.32
C LEU A 49 -10.95 8.84 2.22
N TRP A 50 -9.84 9.54 2.40
CA TRP A 50 -9.77 10.76 3.22
C TRP A 50 -10.64 11.89 2.65
N VAL A 51 -10.56 12.16 1.35
CA VAL A 51 -11.37 13.19 0.68
C VAL A 51 -12.87 12.87 0.77
N LEU A 52 -13.26 11.59 0.58
CA LEU A 52 -14.66 11.18 0.71
C LEU A 52 -15.20 11.39 2.13
N GLY A 53 -14.38 11.12 3.15
CA GLY A 53 -14.70 11.39 4.55
C GLY A 53 -14.79 12.88 4.85
N LEU A 54 -13.83 13.68 4.36
CA LEU A 54 -13.79 15.13 4.52
C LEU A 54 -15.02 15.80 3.89
N ALA A 55 -15.40 15.37 2.69
CA ALA A 55 -16.58 15.87 1.98
C ALA A 55 -17.91 15.35 2.54
N ARG A 56 -17.87 14.49 3.56
CA ARG A 56 -19.05 13.84 4.18
C ARG A 56 -19.87 13.01 3.18
N ILE A 57 -19.26 12.57 2.08
CA ILE A 57 -19.90 11.77 1.02
C ILE A 57 -20.06 10.33 1.47
N ALA A 58 -19.02 9.76 2.08
CA ALA A 58 -19.02 8.39 2.59
C ALA A 58 -18.26 8.32 3.92
N PRO A 59 -18.76 7.53 4.89
CA PRO A 59 -18.05 7.31 6.15
C PRO A 59 -16.79 6.46 5.91
N ASN A 60 -15.81 6.57 6.81
CA ASN A 60 -14.70 5.63 6.86
C ASN A 60 -15.21 4.27 7.38
N SER A 61 -15.67 3.42 6.46
CA SER A 61 -16.26 2.12 6.74
C SER A 61 -15.66 1.06 5.82
N LEU A 62 -15.75 -0.22 6.22
CA LEU A 62 -15.31 -1.35 5.39
C LEU A 62 -16.00 -1.36 4.02
N VAL A 63 -17.27 -0.95 3.96
CA VAL A 63 -18.05 -0.86 2.71
C VAL A 63 -17.44 0.19 1.77
N THR A 64 -17.10 1.36 2.31
CA THR A 64 -16.46 2.43 1.53
C THR A 64 -15.10 1.99 1.00
N ILE A 65 -14.26 1.36 1.86
CA ILE A 65 -12.95 0.83 1.46
C ILE A 65 -13.11 -0.22 0.35
N ALA A 66 -14.01 -1.19 0.53
CA ALA A 66 -14.29 -2.22 -0.46
C ALA A 66 -14.78 -1.60 -1.80
N GLY A 67 -15.61 -0.56 -1.75
CA GLY A 67 -16.06 0.18 -2.92
C GLY A 67 -14.92 0.86 -3.68
N ILE A 68 -14.00 1.53 -2.97
CA ILE A 68 -12.82 2.16 -3.58
C ILE A 68 -11.91 1.08 -4.20
N LEU A 69 -11.68 -0.03 -3.51
CA LEU A 69 -10.87 -1.13 -4.03
C LEU A 69 -11.50 -1.78 -5.26
N ALA A 70 -12.81 -2.00 -5.25
CA ALA A 70 -13.54 -2.56 -6.39
C ALA A 70 -13.48 -1.61 -7.60
N PHE A 71 -13.69 -0.31 -7.39
CA PHE A 71 -13.56 0.69 -8.44
C PHE A 71 -12.12 0.74 -8.99
N GLY A 72 -11.12 0.74 -8.11
CA GLY A 72 -9.71 0.66 -8.47
C GLY A 72 -9.37 -0.58 -9.30
N ALA A 73 -9.91 -1.74 -8.91
CA ALA A 73 -9.73 -3.00 -9.63
C ALA A 73 -10.35 -2.97 -11.03
N ILE A 74 -11.55 -2.40 -11.17
CA ILE A 74 -12.21 -2.23 -12.47
C ILE A 74 -11.37 -1.30 -13.35
N ALA A 75 -10.96 -0.14 -12.84
CA ALA A 75 -10.13 0.82 -13.58
C ALA A 75 -8.80 0.19 -14.01
N ALA A 76 -8.11 -0.50 -13.09
CA ALA A 76 -6.87 -1.22 -13.37
C ALA A 76 -7.08 -2.30 -14.44
N GLY A 77 -8.17 -3.06 -14.37
CA GLY A 77 -8.52 -4.09 -15.34
C GLY A 77 -8.80 -3.54 -16.74
N LEU A 78 -9.47 -2.38 -16.85
CA LEU A 78 -9.70 -1.70 -18.13
C LEU A 78 -8.40 -1.23 -18.78
N VAL A 79 -7.51 -0.60 -17.99
CA VAL A 79 -6.18 -0.18 -18.46
C VAL A 79 -5.33 -1.38 -18.86
N TRP A 80 -5.34 -2.44 -18.05
CA TRP A 80 -4.63 -3.68 -18.35
C TRP A 80 -5.08 -4.28 -19.68
N ARG A 81 -6.39 -4.37 -19.92
CA ARG A 81 -6.95 -4.91 -21.18
C ARG A 81 -6.48 -4.12 -22.40
N GLY A 82 -6.45 -2.80 -22.33
CA GLY A 82 -5.96 -1.93 -23.41
C GLY A 82 -4.47 -2.08 -23.70
N HIS A 83 -3.66 -2.32 -22.66
CA HIS A 83 -2.19 -2.37 -22.76
C HIS A 83 -1.59 -3.78 -22.58
N ARG A 84 -2.40 -4.84 -22.62
CA ARG A 84 -2.00 -6.22 -22.28
C ARG A 84 -0.72 -6.70 -22.96
N ALA A 85 -0.58 -6.42 -24.26
CA ALA A 85 0.58 -6.85 -25.05
C ALA A 85 1.85 -6.08 -24.65
N GLN A 86 1.70 -4.79 -24.36
CA GLN A 86 2.81 -3.93 -23.93
C GLN A 86 3.26 -4.25 -22.50
N LEU A 87 2.31 -4.52 -21.59
CA LEU A 87 2.62 -4.99 -20.23
C LEU A 87 3.34 -6.34 -20.28
N ALA A 88 2.80 -7.33 -21.01
CA ALA A 88 3.43 -8.65 -21.10
C ALA A 88 4.84 -8.57 -21.71
N ALA A 89 5.03 -7.77 -22.76
CA ALA A 89 6.35 -7.55 -23.34
C ALA A 89 7.31 -6.86 -22.36
N PHE A 90 6.83 -5.86 -21.61
CA PHE A 90 7.62 -5.17 -20.59
C PHE A 90 8.05 -6.12 -19.47
N PHE A 91 7.11 -6.90 -18.90
CA PHE A 91 7.39 -7.87 -17.86
C PHE A 91 8.45 -8.88 -18.30
N ARG A 92 8.38 -9.39 -19.54
CA ARG A 92 9.40 -10.31 -20.07
C ARG A 92 10.75 -9.64 -20.32
N ARG A 93 10.77 -8.37 -20.74
CA ARG A 93 12.01 -7.66 -21.08
C ARG A 93 12.76 -7.21 -19.84
N GLU A 94 12.05 -6.68 -18.86
CA GLU A 94 12.62 -6.02 -17.69
C GLU A 94 12.51 -6.86 -16.41
N TRP A 95 12.22 -8.18 -16.52
CA TRP A 95 11.98 -9.05 -15.35
C TRP A 95 13.09 -8.98 -14.29
N ARG A 96 14.36 -8.82 -14.70
CA ARG A 96 15.49 -8.69 -13.76
C ARG A 96 15.37 -7.42 -12.93
N THR A 97 15.04 -6.30 -13.57
CA THR A 97 14.82 -5.02 -12.92
C THR A 97 13.65 -5.09 -11.93
N LEU A 98 12.56 -5.76 -12.33
CA LEU A 98 11.39 -5.96 -11.47
C LEU A 98 11.74 -6.80 -10.24
N VAL A 99 12.46 -7.92 -10.42
CA VAL A 99 12.90 -8.79 -9.31
C VAL A 99 13.86 -8.05 -8.38
N VAL A 100 14.81 -7.28 -8.91
CA VAL A 100 15.73 -6.49 -8.08
C VAL A 100 14.96 -5.44 -7.27
N GLY A 101 14.02 -4.73 -7.89
CA GLY A 101 13.16 -3.78 -7.18
C GLY A 101 12.33 -4.43 -6.08
N GLU A 102 11.80 -5.62 -6.35
CA GLU A 102 11.02 -6.40 -5.39
C GLU A 102 11.87 -6.88 -4.20
N VAL A 103 13.05 -7.42 -4.47
CA VAL A 103 14.00 -7.86 -3.44
C VAL A 103 14.46 -6.68 -2.58
N LEU A 104 14.74 -5.53 -3.20
CA LEU A 104 15.07 -4.32 -2.45
C LEU A 104 13.91 -3.88 -1.55
N PHE A 105 12.68 -3.83 -2.08
CA PHE A 105 11.50 -3.50 -1.30
C PHE A 105 11.34 -4.44 -0.10
N LEU A 106 11.35 -5.76 -0.33
CA LEU A 106 11.21 -6.76 0.73
C LEU A 106 12.36 -6.68 1.74
N GLY A 107 13.60 -6.48 1.27
CA GLY A 107 14.77 -6.32 2.13
C GLY A 107 14.64 -5.11 3.06
N PHE A 108 14.26 -3.96 2.52
CA PHE A 108 14.01 -2.75 3.32
C PHE A 108 12.81 -2.91 4.24
N PHE A 109 11.73 -3.52 3.78
CA PHE A 109 10.54 -3.78 4.58
C PHE A 109 10.86 -4.66 5.81
N LEU A 110 11.56 -5.78 5.60
CA LEU A 110 11.96 -6.69 6.67
C LEU A 110 12.99 -6.06 7.61
N LEU A 111 13.96 -5.32 7.07
CA LEU A 111 14.93 -4.58 7.88
C LEU A 111 14.21 -3.58 8.80
N TRP A 112 13.31 -2.77 8.24
CA TRP A 112 12.55 -1.79 9.00
C TRP A 112 11.64 -2.47 10.03
N ALA A 113 10.97 -3.56 9.65
CA ALA A 113 10.16 -4.34 10.58
C ALA A 113 10.98 -4.90 11.75
N GLY A 114 12.21 -5.37 11.48
CA GLY A 114 13.16 -5.82 12.50
C GLY A 114 13.54 -4.69 13.46
N ILE A 115 13.92 -3.53 12.94
CA ILE A 115 14.25 -2.35 13.75
C ILE A 115 13.06 -1.96 14.65
N VAL A 116 11.85 -1.88 14.09
CA VAL A 116 10.65 -1.51 14.85
C VAL A 116 10.29 -2.55 15.91
N SER A 117 10.57 -3.83 15.67
CA SER A 117 10.31 -4.89 16.65
C SER A 117 11.18 -4.76 17.92
N GLU A 118 12.38 -4.19 17.79
CA GLU A 118 13.32 -3.96 18.90
C GLU A 118 13.04 -2.64 19.65
N ILE A 119 12.03 -1.85 19.24
CA ILE A 119 11.59 -0.63 19.93
C ILE A 119 10.20 -0.84 20.56
N PRO A 120 10.06 -1.74 21.56
CA PRO A 120 8.78 -1.97 22.24
C PRO A 120 8.42 -0.85 23.23
N ALA A 121 9.32 0.12 23.44
CA ALA A 121 9.15 1.15 24.47
C ALA A 121 7.88 2.00 24.24
N ILE A 122 7.03 2.07 25.27
CA ILE A 122 5.84 2.93 25.36
C ILE A 122 6.30 4.34 25.75
N ASN A 123 7.14 4.97 24.92
CA ASN A 123 7.79 6.23 25.28
C ASN A 123 7.51 7.37 24.28
N HIS A 124 6.68 7.15 23.26
CA HIS A 124 6.38 8.15 22.23
C HIS A 124 4.87 8.32 22.00
N THR A 125 4.49 9.58 21.74
CA THR A 125 3.16 10.06 21.34
C THR A 125 2.02 9.60 22.24
N GLU A 126 1.08 8.81 21.71
CA GLU A 126 -0.18 8.46 22.39
C GLU A 126 -0.04 7.23 23.29
N LYS A 127 1.03 6.45 23.12
CA LYS A 127 1.26 5.20 23.86
C LYS A 127 1.30 5.39 25.39
N PRO A 128 1.91 6.46 25.96
CA PRO A 128 1.87 6.70 27.41
C PRO A 128 0.47 7.04 27.91
N MET A 129 -0.34 7.72 27.10
CA MET A 129 -1.72 8.08 27.44
C MET A 129 -2.61 6.84 27.49
N ASP A 130 -2.50 5.96 26.49
CA ASP A 130 -3.23 4.69 26.46
C ASP A 130 -2.86 3.80 27.66
N PHE A 131 -1.57 3.77 28.03
CA PHE A 131 -1.09 3.03 29.20
C PHE A 131 -1.62 3.63 30.51
N ALA A 132 -1.76 4.95 30.60
CA ALA A 132 -2.36 5.61 31.77
C ALA A 132 -3.86 5.28 31.90
N PHE A 133 -4.62 5.28 30.81
CA PHE A 133 -6.03 4.89 30.83
C PHE A 133 -6.24 3.43 31.26
N LEU A 134 -5.41 2.51 30.77
CA LEU A 134 -5.47 1.11 31.18
C LEU A 134 -5.19 0.92 32.68
N ASN A 135 -4.19 1.62 33.22
CA ASN A 135 -3.90 1.57 34.66
C ASN A 135 -5.01 2.19 35.51
N ALA A 136 -5.63 3.28 35.06
CA ALA A 136 -6.74 3.91 35.77
C ALA A 136 -7.95 2.98 35.90
N VAL A 137 -8.26 2.19 34.86
CA VAL A 137 -9.34 1.19 34.88
C VAL A 137 -8.98 -0.02 35.75
N LEU A 138 -7.73 -0.44 35.78
CA LEU A 138 -7.28 -1.57 36.62
C LEU A 138 -7.22 -1.23 38.12
N GLN A 139 -7.07 0.05 38.46
CA GLN A 139 -7.02 0.53 39.85
C GLN A 139 -8.38 1.00 40.40
N SER A 140 -9.44 0.98 39.59
CA SER A 140 -10.83 1.27 39.99
C SER A 140 -11.61 -0.01 40.29
#